data_AF-A2SQJ3-F1
#
_entry.id   AF-A2SQJ3-F1
#
_cell.length_a   1.000
_cell.length_b   1.000
_cell.length_c   1.000
_cell.angle_alpha   90.00
_cell.angle_beta   90.00
_cell.angle_gamma   90.00
#
_symmetry.space_group_name_H-M   'P 1'
#
loop_
_entity.id
_entity.type
_entity.pdbx_description
1 polymer ?
#
loop_
_entity_poly.entity_id
_entity_poly.type
_entity_poly.pdbx_seq_one_letter_code
_entity_poly.pdbx_strand_id
1 'polypeptide(L)'
;MTSKTDEIVGTWHADQEYYDHGTYFNLKYVFALDGTVTEFWYDVNDGTLQKQFDLIWEKDSDGEYTLNDGKDFRKYTISNDNLCDVDFSLYYHRG
;
A
#
# COMPACT_ATOMS: atom_id res chain seq x y z
N MET A 1 2.08 -22.00 20.18
CA MET A 1 2.96 -21.41 19.16
C MET A 1 2.68 -19.92 19.17
N THR A 2 3.64 -19.08 19.54
CA THR A 2 3.48 -17.63 19.36
C THR A 2 3.55 -17.38 17.87
N SER A 3 2.40 -17.28 17.23
CA SER A 3 2.28 -16.82 15.85
C SER A 3 2.98 -15.48 15.77
N LYS A 4 4.20 -15.47 15.23
CA LYS A 4 4.88 -14.22 14.93
C LYS A 4 4.04 -13.60 13.81
N THR A 5 3.27 -12.57 14.15
CA THR A 5 2.61 -11.70 13.20
C THR A 5 3.65 -11.27 12.16
N ASP A 6 3.36 -11.48 10.87
CA ASP A 6 4.27 -11.04 9.81
C ASP A 6 4.48 -9.52 9.91
N GLU A 7 5.65 -9.03 9.53
CA GLU A 7 6.01 -7.62 9.69
C GLU A 7 5.09 -6.68 8.91
N ILE A 8 4.48 -7.16 7.81
CA ILE A 8 3.56 -6.33 7.03
C ILE A 8 2.24 -6.03 7.74
N VAL A 9 1.84 -6.84 8.72
CA VAL A 9 0.54 -6.67 9.40
C VAL A 9 0.58 -5.40 10.25
N GLY A 10 -0.27 -4.44 9.92
CA GLY A 10 -0.26 -3.13 10.53
C GLY A 10 -0.75 -2.06 9.57
N THR A 11 -0.42 -0.82 9.90
CA THR A 11 -0.72 0.35 9.06
C THR A 11 0.54 0.84 8.39
N TRP A 12 0.48 1.02 7.08
CA TRP A 12 1.57 1.53 6.28
C TRP A 12 1.12 2.72 5.44
N HIS A 13 2.09 3.55 5.06
CA HIS A 13 1.89 4.60 4.06
C HIS A 13 2.81 4.30 2.88
N ALA A 14 2.36 4.67 1.68
CA ALA A 14 3.26 4.67 0.53
C ALA A 14 4.41 5.64 0.79
N ASP A 15 5.59 5.29 0.29
CA ASP A 15 6.78 6.14 0.35
C ASP A 15 6.64 7.42 -0.51
N GLN A 16 5.69 7.41 -1.45
CA GLN A 16 5.48 8.47 -2.43
C GLN A 16 3.98 8.70 -2.70
N GLU A 17 3.67 9.89 -3.21
CA GLU A 17 2.34 10.24 -3.68
C GLU A 17 1.98 9.47 -4.95
N TYR A 18 0.70 9.10 -5.08
CA TYR A 18 0.16 8.42 -6.25
C TYR A 18 -0.56 9.41 -7.16
N TYR A 19 -0.21 9.45 -8.44
CA TYR A 19 -0.89 10.30 -9.42
C TYR A 19 -1.94 9.50 -10.22
N ASP A 20 -3.20 9.92 -10.14
CA ASP A 20 -4.31 9.37 -10.94
C ASP A 20 -5.10 10.50 -11.60
N HIS A 21 -5.17 10.46 -12.93
CA HIS A 21 -5.99 11.34 -13.77
C HIS A 21 -5.98 12.84 -13.39
N GLY A 22 -4.82 13.41 -13.05
CA GLY A 22 -4.70 14.84 -12.72
C GLY A 22 -4.69 15.16 -11.23
N THR A 23 -4.83 14.17 -10.37
CA THR A 23 -4.88 14.34 -8.91
C THR A 23 -3.80 13.50 -8.23
N TYR A 24 -3.19 14.04 -7.18
CA TYR A 24 -2.19 13.34 -6.36
C TYR A 24 -2.84 12.86 -5.05
N PHE A 25 -2.46 11.65 -4.62
CA PHE A 25 -3.02 10.99 -3.46
C PHE A 25 -1.94 10.52 -2.50
N ASN A 26 -2.17 10.72 -1.20
CA ASN A 26 -1.46 10.02 -0.14
C ASN A 26 -2.13 8.66 0.06
N LEU A 27 -1.38 7.58 -0.16
CA LEU A 27 -1.89 6.22 0.01
C LEU A 27 -1.56 5.67 1.39
N LYS A 28 -2.57 5.08 2.02
CA LYS A 28 -2.47 4.37 3.29
C LYS A 28 -3.01 2.96 3.13
N TYR A 29 -2.37 2.01 3.78
CA TYR A 29 -2.71 0.60 3.76
C TYR A 29 -2.92 0.07 5.18
N VAL A 30 -3.92 -0.77 5.37
CA VAL A 30 -4.17 -1.46 6.65
C VAL A 30 -4.22 -2.96 6.39
N PHE A 31 -3.15 -3.65 6.76
CA PHE A 31 -2.98 -5.09 6.57
C PHE A 31 -3.44 -5.86 7.81
N ALA A 32 -4.29 -6.85 7.61
CA ALA A 32 -4.79 -7.75 8.64
C ALA A 32 -4.15 -9.14 8.56
N LEU A 33 -4.16 -9.85 9.68
CA LEU A 33 -3.63 -11.21 9.81
C LEU A 33 -4.36 -12.25 8.95
N ASP A 34 -5.57 -11.94 8.49
CA ASP A 34 -6.41 -12.85 7.72
C ASP A 34 -6.13 -12.82 6.20
N GLY A 35 -5.08 -12.10 5.78
CA GLY A 35 -4.71 -11.95 4.37
C GLY A 35 -5.46 -10.80 3.67
N THR A 36 -6.26 -10.01 4.39
CA THR A 36 -6.91 -8.83 3.81
C THR A 36 -6.10 -7.56 4.02
N VAL A 37 -6.22 -6.63 3.08
CA VAL A 37 -5.69 -5.27 3.21
C VAL A 37 -6.66 -4.26 2.63
N THR A 38 -6.87 -3.16 3.34
CA THR A 38 -7.63 -2.01 2.82
C THR A 38 -6.68 -0.90 2.42
N GLU A 39 -6.77 -0.46 1.17
CA GLU A 39 -6.07 0.69 0.60
C GLU A 39 -6.98 1.92 0.64
N PHE A 40 -6.44 3.05 1.10
CA PHE A 40 -7.13 4.33 1.23
C PHE A 40 -6.40 5.41 0.45
N TRP A 41 -7.14 6.18 -0.32
CA TRP A 41 -6.61 7.25 -1.17
C TRP A 41 -7.09 8.60 -0.63
N TYR A 42 -6.18 9.37 -0.05
CA TYR A 42 -6.46 10.69 0.47
C TYR A 42 -5.94 11.77 -0.48
N ASP A 43 -6.75 12.79 -0.78
CA ASP A 43 -6.30 13.93 -1.57
C ASP A 43 -5.11 14.62 -0.86
N VAL A 44 -4.03 14.91 -1.59
CA VAL A 44 -2.82 15.51 -1.01
C VAL A 44 -3.08 16.93 -0.48
N ASN A 45 -4.03 17.67 -1.05
CA ASN A 45 -4.25 19.09 -0.72
C ASN A 45 -5.03 19.28 0.58
N ASP A 46 -6.06 18.47 0.82
CA ASP A 46 -6.97 18.65 1.96
C ASP A 46 -7.09 17.42 2.87
N GLY A 47 -6.47 16.29 2.50
CA GLY A 47 -6.49 15.05 3.28
C GLY A 47 -7.84 14.34 3.28
N THR A 48 -8.77 14.72 2.40
CA THR A 48 -10.08 14.06 2.29
C THR A 48 -9.94 12.68 1.68
N LEU A 49 -10.60 11.68 2.26
CA LEU A 49 -10.68 10.34 1.68
C LEU A 49 -11.52 10.38 0.40
N GLN A 50 -10.91 10.01 -0.74
CA GLN A 50 -11.56 10.02 -2.05
C GLN A 50 -11.94 8.61 -2.51
N LYS A 51 -11.09 7.62 -2.24
CA LYS A 51 -11.32 6.21 -2.64
C LYS A 51 -10.86 5.24 -1.56
N GLN A 52 -11.47 4.07 -1.55
CA GLN A 52 -11.12 2.95 -0.69
C GLN A 52 -11.29 1.64 -1.46
N PHE A 53 -10.34 0.73 -1.31
CA PHE A 53 -10.34 -0.59 -1.94
C PHE A 53 -10.02 -1.67 -0.92
N ASP A 54 -10.75 -2.79 -0.97
CA ASP A 54 -10.45 -3.98 -0.20
C ASP A 54 -9.75 -4.99 -1.12
N LEU A 55 -8.56 -5.42 -0.70
CA LEU A 55 -7.64 -6.25 -1.47
C LEU A 55 -7.21 -7.45 -0.62
N ILE A 56 -6.50 -8.37 -1.26
CA ILE A 56 -5.87 -9.53 -0.64
C ILE A 56 -4.36 -9.33 -0.73
N TRP A 57 -3.63 -9.70 0.33
CA TRP A 57 -2.17 -9.71 0.32
C TRP A 57 -1.63 -11.12 0.52
N GLU A 58 -0.50 -11.39 -0.12
CA GLU A 58 0.27 -12.62 0.01
C GLU A 58 1.75 -12.27 0.21
N LYS A 59 2.44 -13.08 1.01
CA LYS A 59 3.89 -12.98 1.18
C LYS A 59 4.57 -13.84 0.11
N ASP A 60 5.31 -13.20 -0.78
CA ASP A 60 6.06 -13.88 -1.83
C ASP A 60 7.39 -14.40 -1.30
N SER A 61 8.12 -13.54 -0.59
CA SER A 61 9.41 -13.83 0.03
C SER A 61 9.62 -12.92 1.25
N ASP A 62 10.77 -13.02 1.93
CA ASP A 62 11.05 -12.17 3.08
C ASP A 62 11.17 -10.70 2.65
N GLY A 63 10.25 -9.86 3.14
CA GLY A 63 10.18 -8.44 2.80
C GLY A 63 9.51 -8.12 1.47
N GLU A 64 9.01 -9.11 0.72
CA GLU A 64 8.32 -8.95 -0.56
C GLU A 64 6.87 -9.47 -0.51
N TYR A 65 5.95 -8.66 -1.01
CA TYR A 65 4.52 -8.89 -0.87
C TYR A 65 3.78 -8.57 -2.16
N THR A 66 2.75 -9.35 -2.46
CA THR A 66 1.82 -9.08 -3.56
C THR A 66 0.47 -8.66 -3.01
N LEU A 67 -0.09 -7.57 -3.52
CA LEU A 67 -1.46 -7.13 -3.28
C LEU A 67 -2.28 -7.39 -4.55
N ASN A 68 -3.48 -7.95 -4.42
CA ASN A 68 -4.35 -8.22 -5.56
C ASN A 68 -5.83 -7.98 -5.25
N ASP A 69 -6.61 -7.63 -6.27
CA ASP A 69 -8.08 -7.46 -6.21
C ASP A 69 -8.84 -8.61 -6.90
N GLY A 70 -8.12 -9.69 -7.25
CA GLY A 70 -8.59 -10.82 -8.06
C GLY A 70 -8.52 -10.61 -9.58
N LYS A 71 -8.11 -9.44 -10.07
CA LYS A 71 -7.91 -9.14 -11.51
C LYS A 71 -6.53 -8.56 -11.81
N ASP A 72 -6.05 -7.70 -10.92
CA ASP A 72 -4.75 -7.04 -11.00
C ASP A 72 -3.90 -7.42 -9.78
N PHE A 73 -2.58 -7.38 -9.93
CA PHE A 73 -1.63 -7.66 -8.87
C PHE A 73 -0.48 -6.65 -8.87
N ARG A 74 -0.09 -6.20 -7.69
CA ARG A 74 0.94 -5.18 -7.45
C ARG A 74 1.94 -5.69 -6.43
N LYS A 75 3.24 -5.46 -6.66
CA LYS A 75 4.33 -5.93 -5.79
C LYS A 75 4.86 -4.82 -4.92
N TYR A 76 5.11 -5.15 -3.66
CA TYR A 76 5.57 -4.20 -2.64
C TYR A 76 6.72 -4.77 -1.83
N THR A 77 7.57 -3.87 -1.36
CA THR A 77 8.60 -4.13 -0.35
C THR A 77 8.43 -3.18 0.83
N ILE A 78 8.97 -3.57 1.98
CA ILE A 78 9.03 -2.70 3.16
C ILE A 78 10.43 -2.10 3.26
N SER A 79 10.52 -0.77 3.30
CA SER A 79 11.79 -0.05 3.44
C SER A 79 11.61 1.23 4.24
N ASN A 80 12.48 1.47 5.22
CA ASN A 80 12.46 2.66 6.08
C ASN A 80 11.07 2.97 6.66
N ASP A 81 10.38 1.96 7.21
CA ASP A 81 9.02 2.06 7.76
C ASP A 81 7.94 2.52 6.75
N ASN A 82 8.18 2.39 5.45
CA ASN A 82 7.23 2.68 4.38
C ASN A 82 6.98 1.46 3.48
N LEU A 83 5.82 1.43 2.83
CA LEU A 83 5.47 0.46 1.80
C LEU A 83 5.89 1.02 0.44
N CYS A 84 6.86 0.38 -0.20
CA CYS A 84 7.43 0.80 -1.48
C CYS A 84 6.92 -0.11 -2.60
N ASP A 85 6.31 0.46 -3.63
CA ASP A 85 5.95 -0.29 -4.84
C ASP A 85 7.21 -0.66 -5.63
N VAL A 86 7.30 -1.90 -6.10
CA VAL A 86 8.48 -2.45 -6.78
C VAL A 86 8.47 -2.17 -8.29
N ASP A 87 7.31 -1.95 -8.91
CA ASP A 87 7.15 -1.88 -10.37
C ASP A 87 6.41 -0.63 -10.87
N PHE A 88 5.69 0.12 -10.03
CA PHE A 88 5.08 1.39 -10.43
C PHE A 88 5.95 2.60 -10.14
N SER A 89 6.08 3.45 -11.16
CA SER A 89 6.59 4.82 -11.04
C SER A 89 5.61 5.65 -10.21
N LEU A 90 5.65 5.53 -8.88
CA LEU A 90 5.12 6.59 -8.02
C LEU A 90 5.90 7.87 -8.39
N TYR A 91 5.19 8.93 -8.74
CA TYR A 91 5.82 10.14 -9.25
C TYR A 91 6.11 11.07 -8.08
N TYR A 92 7.39 11.39 -7.89
CA TYR A 92 7.84 12.39 -6.93
C TYR A 92 7.36 13.80 -7.34
N HIS A 93 6.37 14.38 -6.64
CA HIS A 93 6.13 15.82 -6.73
C HIS A 93 7.13 16.56 -5.84
N ARG A 94 8.05 17.30 -6.48
CA ARG A 94 8.87 18.29 -5.77
C ARG A 94 8.03 19.56 -5.65
N GLY A 95 7.56 19.86 -4.44
CA GLY A 95 7.03 21.18 -4.08
C GLY A 95 8.12 22.25 -4.10
#